data_AF-A0A285F5A8-F1
#
_entry.id   AF-A0A285F5A8-F1
#
_cell.length_a   1.000
_cell.length_b   1.000
_cell.length_c   1.000
_cell.angle_alpha   90.00
_cell.angle_beta   90.00
_cell.angle_gamma   90.00
#
_symmetry.space_group_name_H-M   'P 1'
#
loop_
_entity.id
_entity.type
_entity.pdbx_description
1 polymer ?
#
loop_
_entity_poly.entity_id
_entity_poly.type
_entity_poly.pdbx_seq_one_letter_code
_entity_poly.pdbx_strand_id
1 'polypeptide(L)'
;MVELKKVDALSAAKVYVLTIMPFLLLGFLLNLTVVLAGGDVTELFLGLVQIVFAFIGTFIGAKIYNFLAARVGGLKAEVVSLESKLSEGRKERMIEVKSFDIKSIVKIYGAIAAAISLIFAIFALIFGILAGEMSLVSLAIVSPIIYIVLGIIFSALMGWIYNFVAAKLGGVKVELEGKIEEDSIV
;
A
#
# COMPACT_ATOMS: atom_id res chain seq x y z
N MET A 1 8.75 20.86 -2.61
CA MET A 1 8.36 19.52 -2.12
C MET A 1 7.41 18.95 -3.17
N VAL A 2 7.65 17.76 -3.72
CA VAL A 2 6.89 17.23 -4.86
C VAL A 2 5.69 16.42 -4.37
N GLU A 3 4.56 16.57 -5.04
CA GLU A 3 3.32 15.88 -4.71
C GLU A 3 3.05 14.74 -5.70
N LEU A 4 3.02 13.50 -5.21
CA LEU A 4 2.75 12.30 -5.99
C LEU A 4 1.23 12.12 -6.12
N LYS A 5 0.64 12.53 -7.25
CA LYS A 5 -0.83 12.47 -7.42
C LYS A 5 -1.36 11.20 -8.08
N LYS A 6 -0.49 10.43 -8.73
CA LYS A 6 -0.87 9.23 -9.46
C LYS A 6 0.11 8.10 -9.21
N VAL A 7 -0.45 6.90 -9.09
CA VAL A 7 0.26 5.63 -9.03
C VAL A 7 -0.36 4.74 -10.10
N ASP A 8 0.48 4.26 -11.01
CA ASP A 8 0.04 3.24 -11.97
C ASP A 8 -0.18 1.91 -11.24
N ALA A 9 -1.33 1.28 -11.50
CA ALA A 9 -1.72 0.06 -10.79
C ALA A 9 -0.83 -1.13 -11.12
N LEU A 10 -0.29 -1.21 -12.33
CA LEU A 10 0.62 -2.26 -12.73
C LEU A 10 1.99 -2.07 -12.07
N SER A 11 2.49 -0.84 -12.00
CA SER A 11 3.69 -0.50 -11.24
C SER A 11 3.54 -0.80 -9.75
N ALA A 12 2.40 -0.47 -9.14
CA ALA A 12 2.10 -0.85 -7.77
C ALA A 12 2.10 -2.38 -7.57
N ALA A 13 1.50 -3.12 -8.50
CA ALA A 13 1.51 -4.58 -8.47
C ALA A 13 2.93 -5.16 -8.60
N LYS A 14 3.79 -4.59 -9.46
CA LYS A 14 5.21 -4.98 -9.55
C LYS A 14 5.93 -4.75 -8.23
N VAL A 15 5.74 -3.59 -7.60
CA VAL A 15 6.33 -3.30 -6.29
C VAL A 15 5.86 -4.30 -5.25
N TYR A 16 4.55 -4.59 -5.20
CA TYR A 16 3.99 -5.61 -4.32
C TYR A 16 4.63 -6.99 -4.55
N VAL A 17 4.75 -7.40 -5.81
CA VAL A 17 5.37 -8.67 -6.21
C VAL A 17 6.81 -8.78 -5.73
N LEU A 18 7.57 -7.69 -5.78
CA LEU A 18 8.97 -7.67 -5.38
C LEU A 18 9.18 -7.53 -3.87
N THR A 19 8.26 -6.84 -3.18
CA THR A 19 8.46 -6.45 -1.78
C THR A 19 7.61 -7.23 -0.79
N ILE A 20 6.33 -7.47 -1.08
CA ILE A 20 5.37 -8.05 -0.14
C ILE A 20 5.20 -9.55 -0.40
N MET A 21 5.13 -9.97 -1.68
CA MET A 21 4.92 -11.37 -2.02
C MET A 21 5.97 -12.34 -1.43
N PRO A 22 7.27 -12.03 -1.36
CA PRO A 22 8.24 -12.94 -0.74
C PRO A 22 7.91 -13.26 0.73
N PHE A 23 7.42 -12.27 1.50
CA PHE A 23 7.02 -12.49 2.89
C PHE A 23 5.74 -13.33 3.00
N LEU A 24 4.77 -13.12 2.11
CA LEU A 24 3.55 -13.92 2.09
C LEU A 24 3.84 -15.36 1.64
N LEU A 25 4.74 -15.56 0.67
CA LEU A 25 5.20 -16.88 0.27
C LEU A 25 5.95 -17.59 1.40
N LEU A 26 6.78 -16.87 2.15
CA LEU A 26 7.42 -17.42 3.35
C LEU A 26 6.37 -17.86 4.38
N GLY A 27 5.37 -17.03 4.67
CA GLY A 27 4.25 -17.39 5.55
C GLY A 27 3.50 -18.63 5.07
N PHE A 28 3.24 -18.72 3.76
CA PHE A 28 2.63 -19.89 3.14
C PHE A 28 3.49 -21.15 3.28
N LEU A 29 4.81 -21.06 3.07
CA LEU A 29 5.74 -22.18 3.25
C LEU A 29 5.81 -22.66 4.72
N LEU A 30 5.68 -21.74 5.67
CA LEU A 30 5.58 -22.09 7.09
C LEU A 30 4.28 -22.86 7.36
N ASN A 31 3.13 -22.38 6.85
CA ASN A 31 1.86 -23.10 6.97
C ASN A 31 1.92 -24.49 6.30
N LEU A 32 2.58 -24.60 5.13
CA LEU A 32 2.82 -25.88 4.48
C LEU A 32 3.60 -26.84 5.37
N THR A 33 4.61 -26.34 6.07
CA THR A 33 5.40 -27.15 7.01
C THR A 33 4.52 -27.67 8.15
N VAL A 34 3.62 -26.84 8.69
CA VAL A 34 2.65 -27.24 9.73
C VAL A 34 1.70 -28.32 9.23
N VAL A 35 1.15 -28.16 8.02
CA VAL A 35 0.25 -29.17 7.42
C VAL A 35 0.98 -30.49 7.16
N LEU A 36 2.21 -30.46 6.66
CA LEU A 36 3.02 -31.67 6.48
C LEU A 36 3.36 -32.37 7.81
N ALA A 37 3.36 -31.64 8.92
CA ALA A 37 3.50 -32.17 10.27
C ALA A 37 2.18 -32.67 10.90
N GLY A 38 1.11 -32.79 10.11
CA GLY A 38 -0.21 -33.27 10.55
C GLY A 38 -1.20 -32.16 10.90
N GLY A 39 -0.91 -30.89 10.56
CA GLY A 39 -1.84 -29.77 10.68
C GLY A 39 -3.01 -29.82 9.69
N ASP A 40 -3.94 -28.89 9.84
CA ASP A 40 -5.15 -28.80 9.02
C ASP A 40 -4.86 -28.19 7.63
N VAL A 41 -5.29 -28.88 6.57
CA VAL A 41 -5.15 -28.41 5.18
C VAL A 41 -5.86 -27.07 4.94
N THR A 42 -6.85 -26.71 5.76
CA THR A 42 -7.52 -25.40 5.67
C THR A 42 -6.53 -24.22 5.81
N GLU A 43 -5.44 -24.38 6.56
CA GLU A 43 -4.41 -23.35 6.72
C GLU A 43 -3.68 -23.03 5.40
N LEU A 44 -3.49 -24.04 4.54
CA LEU A 44 -2.93 -23.84 3.20
C LEU A 44 -3.88 -23.06 2.30
N PHE A 45 -5.17 -23.40 2.34
CA PHE A 45 -6.19 -22.68 1.59
C PHE A 45 -6.27 -21.22 2.03
N LEU A 46 -6.25 -20.96 3.33
CA LEU A 46 -6.23 -19.59 3.87
C LEU A 46 -4.99 -18.81 3.40
N GLY A 47 -3.82 -19.43 3.38
CA GLY A 47 -2.59 -18.81 2.87
C GLY A 47 -2.68 -18.43 1.38
N LEU A 48 -3.21 -19.33 0.54
CA LEU A 48 -3.43 -19.04 -0.89
C LEU A 48 -4.44 -17.92 -1.10
N VAL A 49 -5.56 -17.97 -0.38
CA VAL A 49 -6.60 -16.93 -0.40
C VAL A 49 -5.97 -15.59 -0.02
N GLN A 50 -5.18 -15.54 1.06
CA GLN A 50 -4.51 -14.31 1.49
C GLN A 50 -3.58 -13.73 0.41
N ILE A 51 -2.78 -14.57 -0.27
CA ILE A 51 -1.89 -14.11 -1.35
C ILE A 51 -2.70 -13.49 -2.50
N VAL A 52 -3.76 -14.17 -2.94
CA VAL A 52 -4.63 -13.68 -4.03
C VAL A 52 -5.32 -12.37 -3.63
N PHE A 53 -5.89 -12.32 -2.43
CA PHE A 53 -6.57 -11.12 -1.93
C PHE A 53 -5.62 -9.95 -1.76
N ALA A 54 -4.40 -10.16 -1.27
CA ALA A 54 -3.42 -9.09 -1.11
C ALA A 54 -2.91 -8.58 -2.48
N PHE A 55 -2.80 -9.45 -3.50
CA PHE A 55 -2.53 -9.04 -4.87
C PHE A 55 -3.66 -8.19 -5.45
N ILE A 56 -4.91 -8.66 -5.39
CA ILE A 56 -6.10 -7.91 -5.85
C ILE A 56 -6.23 -6.58 -5.09
N GLY A 57 -6.02 -6.63 -3.77
CA GLY A 57 -6.05 -5.48 -2.88
C GLY A 57 -5.08 -4.39 -3.29
N THR A 58 -3.93 -4.74 -3.89
CA THR A 58 -2.97 -3.77 -4.42
C THR A 58 -3.54 -2.97 -5.59
N PHE A 59 -4.24 -3.62 -6.54
CA PHE A 59 -4.90 -2.92 -7.65
C PHE A 59 -6.02 -2.00 -7.19
N ILE A 60 -6.84 -2.50 -6.26
CA ILE A 60 -7.92 -1.71 -5.67
C ILE A 60 -7.33 -0.52 -4.89
N GLY A 61 -6.30 -0.77 -4.07
CA GLY A 61 -5.59 0.25 -3.31
C GLY A 61 -5.01 1.35 -4.20
N ALA A 62 -4.40 1.00 -5.33
CA ALA A 62 -3.89 1.99 -6.28
C ALA A 62 -5.01 2.86 -6.88
N LYS A 63 -6.18 2.27 -7.20
CA LYS A 63 -7.35 3.04 -7.67
C LYS A 63 -7.90 3.97 -6.59
N ILE A 64 -8.03 3.47 -5.36
CA ILE A 64 -8.47 4.27 -4.21
C ILE A 64 -7.48 5.41 -3.97
N TYR A 65 -6.18 5.13 -4.01
CA TYR A 65 -5.12 6.13 -3.90
C TYR A 65 -5.30 7.24 -4.93
N ASN A 66 -5.38 6.90 -6.21
CA ASN A 66 -5.51 7.90 -7.29
C ASN A 66 -6.74 8.77 -7.12
N PHE A 67 -7.85 8.16 -6.72
CA PHE A 67 -9.10 8.84 -6.44
C PHE A 67 -9.00 9.79 -5.25
N LEU A 68 -8.38 9.35 -4.14
CA LEU A 68 -8.17 10.16 -2.95
C LEU A 68 -7.18 11.30 -3.23
N ALA A 69 -6.06 11.01 -3.88
CA ALA A 69 -5.04 11.98 -4.23
C ALA A 69 -5.60 13.12 -5.10
N ALA A 70 -6.52 12.80 -6.01
CA ALA A 70 -7.21 13.81 -6.82
C ALA A 70 -8.14 14.73 -6.01
N ARG A 71 -8.59 14.32 -4.81
CA ARG A 71 -9.57 15.06 -3.99
C ARG A 71 -8.96 15.74 -2.79
N VAL A 72 -8.02 15.09 -2.12
CA VAL A 72 -7.47 15.55 -0.84
C VAL A 72 -5.97 15.90 -0.91
N GLY A 73 -5.37 15.79 -2.09
CA GLY A 73 -3.94 15.90 -2.33
C GLY A 73 -3.22 14.56 -2.20
N GLY A 74 -2.10 14.40 -2.88
CA GLY A 74 -1.26 13.20 -2.90
C GLY A 74 -0.22 13.15 -1.77
N LEU A 75 0.66 12.15 -1.86
CA LEU A 75 1.80 12.04 -0.96
C LEU A 75 2.82 13.14 -1.27
N LYS A 76 3.26 13.84 -0.22
CA LYS A 76 4.28 14.88 -0.36
C LYS A 76 5.64 14.30 -0.02
N ALA A 77 6.59 14.50 -0.94
CA ALA A 77 7.93 13.98 -0.82
C ALA A 77 8.97 15.08 -1.11
N GLU A 78 10.05 15.07 -0.34
CA GLU A 78 11.25 15.82 -0.67
C GLU A 78 12.05 15.02 -1.67
N VAL A 79 12.33 15.61 -2.83
CA VAL A 79 13.04 14.95 -3.92
C VAL A 79 14.25 15.76 -4.34
N VAL A 80 15.32 15.06 -4.72
CA VAL A 80 16.51 15.66 -5.33
C VAL A 80 16.59 15.14 -6.76
N SER A 81 16.70 16.06 -7.73
CA SER A 81 16.91 15.70 -9.14
C SER A 81 18.32 15.15 -9.31
N LEU A 82 18.44 13.94 -9.85
CA LEU A 82 19.71 13.41 -10.31
C LEU A 82 19.93 13.86 -11.76
N GLU A 83 21.17 14.13 -12.13
CA GLU A 83 21.55 14.51 -13.50
C GLU A 83 21.02 13.47 -14.50
N SER A 84 20.13 13.90 -15.41
CA SER A 84 19.55 13.03 -16.42
C SER A 84 20.58 12.73 -17.49
N LYS A 85 20.91 11.46 -17.71
CA LYS A 85 21.56 11.06 -18.96
C LYS A 85 20.56 11.26 -20.08
N LEU A 86 20.80 12.25 -20.95
CA LEU A 86 20.08 12.46 -22.19
C LEU A 86 20.33 11.26 -23.11
N SER A 87 19.54 10.20 -22.96
CA SER A 87 19.41 9.19 -24.01
C SER A 87 18.55 9.81 -25.11
N GLU A 88 19.08 9.82 -26.33
CA GLU A 88 18.52 10.48 -27.51
C GLU A 88 17.00 10.28 -27.64
N GLY A 89 16.22 11.32 -27.30
CA GLY A 89 14.78 11.40 -27.58
C GLY A 89 13.81 11.17 -26.40
N ARG A 90 14.24 10.66 -25.24
CA ARG A 90 13.40 10.62 -24.02
C ARG A 90 14.13 11.26 -22.83
N LYS A 91 13.59 12.39 -22.32
CA LYS A 91 14.06 12.98 -21.06
C LYS A 91 13.56 12.12 -19.88
N GLU A 92 14.26 11.04 -19.57
CA GLU A 92 14.07 10.31 -18.32
C GLU A 92 14.73 11.10 -17.18
N ARG A 93 13.92 11.71 -16.32
CA ARG A 93 14.43 12.36 -15.10
C ARG A 93 14.41 11.34 -13.97
N MET A 94 15.59 10.96 -13.50
CA MET A 94 15.73 10.19 -12.28
C MET A 94 15.67 11.15 -11.09
N ILE A 95 14.78 10.87 -10.15
CA ILE A 95 14.67 11.63 -8.91
C ILE A 95 14.95 10.70 -7.73
N GLU A 96 15.62 11.23 -6.71
CA GLU A 96 15.81 10.53 -5.45
C GLU A 96 14.82 11.07 -4.42
N VAL A 97 13.96 10.22 -3.88
CA VAL A 97 13.04 10.57 -2.80
C VAL A 97 13.80 10.51 -1.47
N LYS A 98 14.09 11.67 -0.86
CA LYS A 98 14.86 11.74 0.39
C LYS A 98 14.01 11.54 1.63
N SER A 99 12.82 12.11 1.62
CA SER A 99 11.91 12.04 2.76
C SER A 99 10.47 12.17 2.31
N PHE A 100 9.56 11.60 3.09
CA PHE A 100 8.12 11.82 2.96
C PHE A 100 7.59 12.64 4.13
N ASP A 101 6.62 13.52 3.83
CA ASP A 101 5.87 14.21 4.87
C ASP A 101 4.93 13.21 5.56
N ILE A 102 5.19 12.96 6.85
CA ILE A 102 4.44 11.99 7.67
C ILE A 102 2.95 12.36 7.73
N LYS A 103 2.62 13.66 7.76
CA LYS A 103 1.21 14.09 7.78
C LYS A 103 0.49 13.68 6.50
N SER A 104 1.13 13.85 5.34
CA SER A 104 0.58 13.40 4.06
C SER A 104 0.41 11.88 3.99
N ILE A 105 1.40 11.11 4.49
CA ILE A 105 1.32 9.64 4.57
C ILE A 105 0.11 9.22 5.41
N VAL A 106 0.03 9.72 6.64
CA VAL A 106 -1.06 9.37 7.58
C VAL A 106 -2.42 9.70 6.99
N LYS A 107 -2.56 10.88 6.37
CA LYS A 107 -3.82 11.31 5.75
C LYS A 107 -4.24 10.35 4.63
N ILE A 108 -3.32 10.02 3.72
CA ILE A 108 -3.64 9.18 2.56
C ILE A 108 -3.85 7.73 2.95
N TYR A 109 -2.92 7.14 3.70
CA TYR A 109 -3.03 5.75 4.12
C TYR A 109 -4.17 5.53 5.12
N GLY A 110 -4.45 6.49 6.01
CA GLY A 110 -5.62 6.45 6.87
C GLY A 110 -6.93 6.45 6.07
N ALA A 111 -7.02 7.28 5.02
CA ALA A 111 -8.18 7.29 4.14
C ALA A 111 -8.31 6.01 3.30
N ILE A 112 -7.20 5.43 2.82
CA ILE A 112 -7.19 4.13 2.14
C ILE A 112 -7.64 3.02 3.10
N ALA A 113 -7.10 2.99 4.32
CA ALA A 113 -7.48 2.01 5.35
C ALA A 113 -8.97 2.14 5.72
N ALA A 114 -9.49 3.36 5.83
CA ALA A 114 -10.91 3.60 6.05
C ALA A 114 -11.76 3.06 4.89
N ALA A 115 -11.39 3.35 3.64
CA ALA A 115 -12.13 2.89 2.47
C ALA A 115 -12.13 1.35 2.35
N ILE A 116 -10.96 0.73 2.53
CA ILE A 116 -10.82 -0.73 2.46
C ILE A 116 -11.59 -1.40 3.61
N SER A 117 -11.42 -0.92 4.84
CA SER A 117 -12.09 -1.52 5.99
C SER A 117 -13.62 -1.39 5.92
N LEU A 118 -14.14 -0.31 5.36
CA LEU A 118 -15.57 -0.15 5.13
C LEU A 118 -16.10 -1.17 4.11
N ILE A 119 -15.36 -1.44 3.03
CA ILE A 119 -15.73 -2.48 2.06
C ILE A 119 -15.80 -3.84 2.77
N PHE A 120 -14.79 -4.21 3.56
CA PHE A 120 -14.79 -5.47 4.31
C PHE A 120 -15.90 -5.55 5.36
N ALA A 121 -16.19 -4.45 6.06
CA ALA A 121 -17.29 -4.39 7.02
C ALA A 121 -18.65 -4.64 6.37
N ILE A 122 -18.89 -4.09 5.17
CA ILE A 122 -20.14 -4.34 4.43
C ILE A 122 -20.28 -5.83 4.10
N PHE A 123 -19.22 -6.47 3.60
CA PHE A 123 -19.25 -7.91 3.35
C PHE A 123 -19.47 -8.72 4.62
N ALA A 124 -18.73 -8.43 5.70
CA ALA A 124 -18.87 -9.12 6.97
C ALA A 124 -20.28 -8.96 7.56
N LEU A 125 -20.89 -7.78 7.40
CA LEU A 125 -22.26 -7.52 7.84
C LEU A 125 -23.27 -8.35 7.04
N ILE A 126 -23.16 -8.36 5.70
CA ILE A 126 -24.07 -9.13 4.84
C ILE A 126 -23.97 -10.63 5.16
N PHE A 127 -22.76 -11.18 5.18
CA PHE A 127 -22.56 -12.60 5.47
C PHE A 127 -22.95 -12.96 6.90
N GLY A 128 -22.65 -12.10 7.88
CA GLY A 128 -23.05 -12.31 9.27
C GLY A 128 -24.57 -12.39 9.44
N ILE A 129 -25.31 -11.51 8.77
CA ILE A 129 -26.79 -11.55 8.79
C ILE A 129 -27.31 -12.82 8.11
N LEU A 130 -26.78 -13.18 6.93
CA LEU A 130 -27.23 -14.35 6.18
C LEU A 130 -26.92 -15.68 6.90
N ALA A 131 -25.81 -15.75 7.61
CA ALA A 131 -25.40 -16.92 8.39
C ALA A 131 -26.01 -16.96 9.79
N GLY A 132 -26.63 -15.87 10.27
CA GLY A 132 -27.11 -15.75 11.65
C GLY A 132 -25.98 -15.63 12.69
N GLU A 133 -24.78 -15.22 12.27
CA GLU A 133 -23.59 -15.12 13.12
C GLU A 133 -23.41 -13.70 13.67
N MET A 134 -23.91 -13.48 14.90
CA MET A 134 -23.80 -12.19 15.58
C MET A 134 -22.37 -11.73 15.86
N SER A 135 -21.41 -12.66 15.92
CA SER A 135 -19.98 -12.37 16.04
C SER A 135 -19.46 -11.60 14.81
N LEU A 136 -19.84 -12.02 13.60
CA LEU A 136 -19.45 -11.36 12.35
C LEU A 136 -20.10 -9.97 12.22
N VAL A 137 -21.37 -9.84 12.64
CA VAL A 137 -22.06 -8.54 12.68
C VAL A 137 -21.36 -7.57 13.63
N SER A 138 -20.99 -8.03 14.82
CA SER A 138 -20.27 -7.22 15.80
C SER A 138 -18.88 -6.83 15.29
N LEU A 139 -18.19 -7.77 14.64
CA LEU A 139 -16.88 -7.52 14.03
C LEU A 139 -16.98 -6.48 12.89
N ALA A 140 -18.05 -6.50 12.10
CA ALA A 140 -18.26 -5.52 11.03
C ALA A 140 -18.35 -4.07 11.55
N ILE A 141 -18.84 -3.86 12.77
CA ILE A 141 -18.97 -2.52 13.36
C ILE A 141 -17.64 -2.06 13.98
N VAL A 142 -16.95 -2.96 14.68
CA VAL A 142 -15.73 -2.61 15.44
C VAL A 142 -14.49 -2.60 14.53
N SER A 143 -14.42 -3.48 13.54
CA SER A 143 -13.21 -3.66 12.73
C SER A 143 -12.81 -2.40 11.96
N PRO A 144 -13.69 -1.58 11.34
CA PRO A 144 -13.26 -0.37 10.65
C PRO A 144 -12.49 0.59 11.54
N ILE A 145 -12.93 0.77 12.79
CA ILE A 145 -12.28 1.65 13.76
C ILE A 145 -10.86 1.14 14.04
N ILE A 146 -10.73 -0.17 14.30
CA ILE A 146 -9.44 -0.81 14.56
C ILE A 146 -8.52 -0.66 13.33
N TYR A 147 -9.00 -0.99 12.14
CA TYR A 147 -8.20 -0.93 10.91
C TYR A 147 -7.78 0.50 10.56
N ILE A 148 -8.62 1.51 10.80
CA ILE A 148 -8.27 2.92 10.60
C ILE A 148 -7.17 3.33 11.57
N VAL A 149 -7.34 3.04 12.86
CA VAL A 149 -6.37 3.40 13.91
C VAL A 149 -5.03 2.71 13.65
N LEU A 150 -5.04 1.40 13.41
CA LEU A 150 -3.84 0.65 13.08
C LEU A 150 -3.21 1.15 11.78
N GLY A 151 -4.01 1.39 10.74
CA GLY A 151 -3.53 1.91 9.46
C GLY A 151 -2.80 3.26 9.60
N ILE A 152 -3.34 4.16 10.43
CA ILE A 152 -2.70 5.43 10.75
C ILE A 152 -1.37 5.22 11.50
N ILE A 153 -1.38 4.40 12.56
CA ILE A 153 -0.18 4.16 13.38
C ILE A 153 0.93 3.50 12.54
N PHE A 154 0.60 2.44 11.81
CA PHE A 154 1.57 1.72 10.99
C PHE A 154 2.09 2.58 9.83
N SER A 155 1.25 3.36 9.16
CA SER A 155 1.71 4.24 8.09
C SER A 155 2.63 5.36 8.60
N ALA A 156 2.32 5.96 9.75
CA ALA A 156 3.21 6.93 10.40
C ALA A 156 4.57 6.29 10.75
N LEU A 157 4.55 5.10 11.35
CA LEU A 157 5.76 4.37 11.73
C LEU A 157 6.60 4.02 10.50
N MET A 158 5.99 3.52 9.43
CA MET A 158 6.70 3.17 8.19
C MET A 158 7.30 4.40 7.51
N GLY A 159 6.58 5.52 7.47
CA GLY A 159 7.10 6.79 6.97
C GLY A 159 8.30 7.29 7.79
N TRP A 160 8.23 7.15 9.12
CA TRP A 160 9.34 7.49 10.01
C TRP A 160 10.56 6.59 9.80
N ILE A 161 10.36 5.27 9.72
CA ILE A 161 11.43 4.29 9.43
C ILE A 161 12.08 4.62 8.10
N TYR A 162 11.28 4.87 7.06
CA TYR A 162 11.78 5.23 5.74
C TYR A 162 12.66 6.49 5.82
N ASN A 163 12.17 7.57 6.42
CA ASN A 163 12.92 8.82 6.54
C ASN A 163 14.24 8.62 7.30
N PHE A 164 14.23 7.80 8.37
CA PHE A 164 15.42 7.48 9.13
C PHE A 164 16.45 6.68 8.33
N VAL A 165 16.02 5.68 7.57
CA VAL A 165 16.89 4.87 6.72
C VAL A 165 17.42 5.71 5.55
N ALA A 166 16.56 6.48 4.89
CA ALA A 166 16.92 7.33 3.75
C ALA A 166 17.94 8.41 4.13
N ALA A 167 17.85 8.97 5.34
CA ALA A 167 18.83 9.92 5.86
C ALA A 167 20.25 9.32 6.00
N LYS A 168 20.36 7.98 6.15
CA LYS A 168 21.64 7.29 6.36
C LYS A 168 22.18 6.59 5.12
N LEU A 169 21.31 5.95 4.34
CA LEU A 169 21.68 5.10 3.21
C LEU A 169 21.39 5.74 1.84
N GLY A 170 20.76 6.92 1.83
CA GLY A 170 20.23 7.53 0.63
C GLY A 170 18.78 7.10 0.36
N GLY A 171 18.09 7.91 -0.43
CA GLY A 171 16.69 7.74 -0.77
C GLY A 171 16.42 6.71 -1.85
N VAL A 172 15.14 6.43 -2.10
CA VAL A 172 14.73 5.57 -3.22
C VAL A 172 14.80 6.39 -4.51
N LYS A 173 15.55 5.90 -5.49
CA LYS A 173 15.65 6.49 -6.83
C LYS A 173 14.49 5.98 -7.67
N VAL A 174 13.69 6.90 -8.20
CA VAL A 174 12.56 6.58 -9.07
C VAL A 174 12.72 7.33 -10.39
N GLU A 175 12.41 6.63 -11.48
CA GLU A 175 12.31 7.22 -12.81
C GLU A 175 10.90 7.78 -12.97
N LEU A 176 10.81 9.06 -13.30
CA LEU A 176 9.53 9.67 -13.66
C LEU A 176 9.34 9.54 -15.16
N GLU A 177 8.48 8.62 -15.58
CA GLU A 177 7.96 8.58 -16.95
C GLU A 177 6.83 9.61 -17.10
N GLY A 178 7.09 10.72 -17.78
CA GLY A 178 6.08 11.70 -18.17
C GLY A 178 6.57 13.14 -18.27
N LYS A 179 5.82 13.98 -18.99
CA LYS A 179 5.95 15.43 -18.88
C LYS A 179 5.50 15.82 -17.48
N ILE A 180 6.44 16.05 -16.58
CA ILE A 180 6.19 16.90 -15.41
C ILE A 180 5.82 18.26 -16.04
N GLU A 181 4.53 18.61 -16.06
CA GLU A 181 4.12 19.97 -16.37
C GLU A 181 4.89 20.87 -15.42
N GLU A 182 5.66 21.82 -15.97
CA GLU A 182 6.59 22.67 -15.22
C GLU A 182 5.92 23.37 -14.01
N ASP A 183 4.59 23.48 -14.02
CA ASP A 183 3.76 24.04 -12.95
C ASP A 183 3.62 23.14 -11.69
N SER A 184 4.09 21.89 -11.73
CA SER A 184 4.01 20.96 -10.59
C SER A 184 5.25 20.97 -9.69
N ILE A 185 6.23 21.82 -10.01
CA ILE A 185 7.39 22.12 -9.16
C ILE A 185 7.36 23.63 -8.84
N VAL A 186 6.63 23.98 -7.79
CA VAL A 186 6.83 25.23 -7.04
C VAL A 186 7.37 24.90 -5.66
#